data_AF-A0A2D1SX64-F1
#
_entry.id   AF-A0A2D1SX64-F1
#
_cell.length_a   1.000
_cell.length_b   1.000
_cell.length_c   1.000
_cell.angle_alpha   90.00
_cell.angle_beta   90.00
_cell.angle_gamma   90.00
#
_symmetry.space_group_name_H-M   'P 1'
#
loop_
_entity.id
_entity.type
_entity.pdbx_description
1 polymer ?
#
loop_
_entity_poly.entity_id
_entity_poly.type
_entity_poly.pdbx_seq_one_letter_code
_entity_poly.pdbx_strand_id
1 'polypeptide(L)'
;MIDLEAYLVPKIAERCKKLRVDLGFPMERISDRSDISRIERGKIRGNFITETVLLDYTTIFDKAPEEIIFGSSEEFEETLKWLFTNLFKLINLKDLTTDSDLYEGKDNIDIESQKAMLSMAETFAEYNIKRYNFLKSDEIYMDNVSKKFDYPLWIGGKIVNIERDFRINPINEETVIDLFDMRDKMWLMCRKKIISSFRAEIIDKIFNKFDYSKINSEVRQWILGQFNKIIIPDVVAKLKSNMIFKIGFMVKSLIDEFLDEDLAISFQNTIPLQTTKAEHYKINISSAGLRGLSEAERIERAEIISVVMKTLQKGDIPDAKLLRYGITFSEVPETISIKEVEIDDVINRAVNNRGIGRTLKNPRMFEESPIFETSDFNSQEEVMAAMEDWYNDKHFKNQNIPGYLTNNSQIVQRLQERMNKDIHESIDRFIDIQNNLLKLLTDEELIHFSK
;
A
#
# COMPACT_ATOMS: atom_id res chain seq x y z
N MET A 1 -21.73 18.41 -6.74
CA MET A 1 -22.92 18.66 -5.92
C MET A 1 -23.90 17.49 -5.91
N ILE A 2 -24.20 16.94 -4.74
CA ILE A 2 -25.26 15.93 -4.53
C ILE A 2 -26.61 16.64 -4.44
N ASP A 3 -27.58 16.17 -5.24
CA ASP A 3 -28.95 16.66 -5.26
C ASP A 3 -29.92 15.48 -5.12
N LEU A 4 -30.32 15.19 -3.88
CA LEU A 4 -31.21 14.08 -3.56
C LEU A 4 -32.65 14.38 -4.00
N GLU A 5 -33.08 15.65 -3.94
CA GLU A 5 -34.38 16.06 -4.46
C GLU A 5 -34.49 15.74 -5.95
N ALA A 6 -33.55 16.20 -6.77
CA ALA A 6 -33.55 15.90 -8.19
C ALA A 6 -33.52 14.39 -8.49
N TYR A 7 -32.78 13.60 -7.70
CA TYR A 7 -32.75 12.14 -7.83
C TYR A 7 -34.10 11.47 -7.49
N LEU A 8 -34.82 11.99 -6.49
CA LEU A 8 -36.09 11.42 -6.03
C LEU A 8 -37.27 11.79 -6.94
N VAL A 9 -37.26 12.94 -7.62
CA VAL A 9 -38.36 13.40 -8.48
C VAL A 9 -38.89 12.34 -9.45
N PRO A 10 -38.07 11.72 -10.32
CA PRO A 10 -38.58 10.71 -11.26
C PRO A 10 -39.14 9.48 -10.56
N LYS A 11 -38.55 9.05 -9.45
CA LYS A 11 -39.01 7.89 -8.65
C LYS A 11 -40.37 8.15 -8.01
N ILE A 12 -40.54 9.31 -7.38
CA ILE A 12 -41.81 9.72 -6.78
C ILE A 12 -42.88 9.88 -7.86
N ALA A 13 -42.57 10.55 -8.98
CA ALA A 13 -43.49 10.74 -10.08
C ALA A 13 -44.04 9.42 -10.62
N GLU A 14 -43.16 8.45 -10.86
CA GLU A 14 -43.53 7.11 -11.31
C GLU A 14 -44.37 6.37 -10.27
N ARG A 15 -43.97 6.41 -9.00
CA ARG A 15 -44.67 5.73 -7.90
C ARG A 15 -46.08 6.28 -7.69
N CYS A 16 -46.23 7.60 -7.60
CA CYS A 16 -47.52 8.28 -7.49
C CYS A 16 -48.44 7.95 -8.67
N LYS A 17 -47.89 7.91 -9.89
CA LYS A 17 -48.65 7.54 -11.10
C LYS A 17 -49.10 6.08 -11.08
N LYS A 18 -48.22 5.16 -10.70
CA LYS A 18 -48.53 3.73 -10.59
C LYS A 18 -49.64 3.50 -9.56
N LEU A 19 -49.49 4.02 -8.34
CA LEU A 19 -50.51 3.93 -7.28
C LEU A 19 -51.89 4.38 -7.79
N ARG A 20 -51.96 5.52 -8.46
CA ARG A 20 -53.22 6.04 -9.02
C ARG A 20 -53.80 5.15 -10.11
N VAL A 21 -52.99 4.79 -11.10
CA VAL A 21 -53.44 4.06 -12.30
C VAL A 21 -53.86 2.64 -11.95
N ASP A 22 -53.09 1.95 -11.10
CA ASP A 22 -53.31 0.55 -10.75
C ASP A 22 -54.64 0.35 -10.00
N LEU A 23 -55.06 1.34 -9.20
CA LEU A 23 -56.35 1.33 -8.50
C LEU A 23 -57.47 2.08 -9.25
N GLY A 24 -57.20 2.57 -10.47
CA GLY A 24 -58.20 3.21 -11.33
C GLY A 24 -58.72 4.55 -10.81
N PHE A 25 -57.96 5.27 -9.97
CA PHE A 25 -58.39 6.56 -9.44
C PHE A 25 -58.21 7.70 -10.47
N PRO A 26 -59.21 8.57 -10.68
CA PRO A 26 -59.00 9.84 -11.36
C PRO A 26 -58.16 10.79 -10.48
N MET A 27 -57.46 11.74 -11.10
CA MET A 27 -56.54 12.65 -10.39
C MET A 27 -57.27 13.49 -9.32
N GLU A 28 -58.49 13.92 -9.63
CA GLU A 28 -59.37 14.73 -8.79
C GLU A 28 -59.82 14.00 -7.52
N ARG A 29 -59.70 12.66 -7.49
CA ARG A 29 -59.95 11.87 -6.27
C ARG A 29 -58.76 11.82 -5.34
N ILE A 30 -57.58 12.22 -5.80
CA ILE A 30 -56.39 12.34 -4.95
C ILE A 30 -56.31 13.74 -4.38
N SER A 31 -56.14 14.73 -5.24
CA SER A 31 -55.99 16.13 -4.84
C SER A 31 -56.31 17.05 -6.03
N ASP A 32 -55.83 18.29 -6.01
CA ASP A 32 -55.95 19.18 -7.17
C ASP A 32 -55.37 18.53 -8.43
N ARG A 33 -56.17 18.47 -9.50
CA ARG A 33 -55.81 17.81 -10.76
C ARG A 33 -54.50 18.35 -11.33
N SER A 34 -54.27 19.66 -11.23
CA SER A 34 -53.09 20.30 -11.79
C SER A 34 -51.83 19.90 -11.02
N ASP A 35 -51.92 19.76 -9.69
CA ASP A 35 -50.83 19.31 -8.84
C ASP A 35 -50.48 17.84 -9.07
N ILE A 36 -51.48 16.95 -9.09
CA ILE A 36 -51.25 15.52 -9.37
C ILE A 36 -50.64 15.34 -10.76
N SER A 37 -51.21 16.02 -11.76
CA SER A 37 -50.69 15.97 -13.13
C SER A 37 -49.25 16.50 -13.22
N ARG A 38 -48.87 17.49 -12.40
CA ARG A 38 -47.51 18.04 -12.35
C ARG A 38 -46.54 17.05 -11.72
N ILE A 39 -46.90 16.43 -10.59
CA ILE A 39 -46.10 15.43 -9.87
C ILE A 39 -45.84 14.21 -10.75
N GLU A 40 -46.87 13.63 -11.37
CA GLU A 40 -46.74 12.45 -12.22
C GLU A 40 -45.93 12.70 -13.52
N ARG A 41 -45.74 13.97 -13.88
CA ARG A 41 -44.88 14.39 -14.99
C ARG A 41 -43.47 14.78 -14.55
N GLY A 42 -43.14 14.67 -13.26
CA GLY A 42 -41.84 15.05 -12.70
C GLY A 42 -41.53 16.54 -12.82
N LYS A 43 -42.55 17.40 -12.92
CA LYS A 43 -42.35 18.85 -13.12
C LYS A 43 -42.13 19.56 -11.78
N ILE A 44 -40.94 20.10 -11.57
CA ILE A 44 -40.57 20.87 -10.38
C ILE A 44 -41.05 22.32 -10.53
N ARG A 45 -41.79 22.85 -9.54
CA ARG A 45 -42.15 24.26 -9.43
C ARG A 45 -42.15 24.67 -7.96
N GLY A 46 -41.02 25.20 -7.47
CA GLY A 46 -40.82 25.40 -6.04
C GLY A 46 -40.82 24.04 -5.32
N ASN A 47 -41.74 23.85 -4.39
CA ASN A 47 -41.88 22.59 -3.66
C ASN A 47 -42.48 21.48 -4.55
N PHE A 48 -41.75 20.38 -4.78
CA PHE A 48 -42.17 19.35 -5.73
C PHE A 48 -43.45 18.62 -5.30
N ILE A 49 -43.55 18.26 -4.01
CA ILE A 49 -44.75 17.68 -3.42
C ILE A 49 -45.00 18.39 -2.08
N THR A 50 -46.22 18.90 -1.89
CA THR A 50 -46.59 19.60 -0.65
C THR A 50 -47.00 18.60 0.42
N GLU A 51 -46.95 19.01 1.68
CA GLU A 51 -47.44 18.21 2.81
C GLU A 51 -48.89 17.78 2.62
N THR A 52 -49.76 18.67 2.14
CA THR A 52 -51.17 18.35 1.84
C THR A 52 -51.29 17.24 0.80
N VAL A 53 -50.61 17.37 -0.35
CA VAL A 53 -50.72 16.36 -1.42
C VAL A 53 -50.11 15.03 -0.96
N LEU A 54 -49.03 15.06 -0.18
CA LEU A 54 -48.45 13.85 0.42
C LEU A 54 -49.46 13.16 1.34
N LEU A 55 -50.12 13.91 2.22
CA LEU A 55 -51.15 13.37 3.13
C LEU A 55 -52.35 12.80 2.36
N ASP A 56 -52.76 13.43 1.26
CA ASP A 56 -53.81 12.92 0.38
C ASP A 56 -53.43 11.54 -0.19
N TYR A 57 -52.20 11.40 -0.70
CA TYR A 57 -51.66 10.10 -1.15
C TYR A 57 -51.64 9.09 0.01
N THR A 58 -51.13 9.46 1.19
CA THR A 58 -51.06 8.52 2.33
C THR A 58 -52.43 8.01 2.75
N THR A 59 -53.43 8.88 2.75
CA THR A 59 -54.79 8.57 3.19
C THR A 59 -55.50 7.65 2.20
N ILE A 60 -55.35 7.89 0.90
CA ILE A 60 -56.06 7.14 -0.15
C ILE A 60 -55.46 5.76 -0.37
N PHE A 61 -54.14 5.66 -0.32
CA PHE A 61 -53.42 4.44 -0.65
C PHE A 61 -53.01 3.60 0.57
N ASP A 62 -53.30 4.08 1.79
CA ASP A 62 -52.89 3.46 3.05
C ASP A 62 -51.38 3.19 3.07
N LYS A 63 -50.61 4.27 2.87
CA LYS A 63 -49.15 4.24 2.76
C LYS A 63 -48.51 5.25 3.69
N ALA A 64 -47.37 4.88 4.28
CA ALA A 64 -46.62 5.82 5.10
C ALA A 64 -46.06 6.96 4.22
N PRO A 65 -45.92 8.20 4.74
CA PRO A 65 -45.30 9.31 4.01
C PRO A 65 -43.91 8.95 3.48
N GLU A 66 -43.12 8.22 4.26
CA GLU A 66 -41.80 7.69 3.87
C GLU A 66 -41.90 6.81 2.62
N GLU A 67 -42.87 5.89 2.56
CA GLU A 67 -43.04 4.98 1.42
C GLU A 67 -43.44 5.71 0.13
N ILE A 68 -44.15 6.83 0.24
CA ILE A 68 -44.48 7.66 -0.93
C ILE A 68 -43.23 8.38 -1.46
N ILE A 69 -42.37 8.91 -0.59
CA ILE A 69 -41.19 9.69 -0.97
C ILE A 69 -40.02 8.79 -1.35
N PHE A 70 -39.64 7.87 -0.48
CA PHE A 70 -38.44 7.03 -0.63
C PHE A 70 -38.74 5.65 -1.21
N GLY A 71 -39.98 5.17 -1.16
CA GLY A 71 -40.38 3.87 -1.69
C GLY A 71 -40.30 2.74 -0.67
N SER A 72 -40.21 1.51 -1.17
CA SER A 72 -40.01 0.34 -0.32
C SER A 72 -38.68 0.40 0.45
N SER A 73 -38.49 -0.49 1.43
CA SER A 73 -37.20 -0.62 2.13
C SER A 73 -36.02 -0.85 1.18
N GLU A 74 -36.25 -1.54 0.06
CA GLU A 74 -35.25 -1.78 -0.98
C GLU A 74 -34.92 -0.50 -1.75
N GLU A 75 -35.95 0.23 -2.22
CA GLU A 75 -35.76 1.52 -2.92
C GLU A 75 -35.09 2.57 -2.02
N PHE A 76 -35.39 2.55 -0.72
CA PHE A 76 -34.73 3.39 0.27
C PHE A 76 -33.24 3.03 0.41
N GLU A 77 -32.92 1.74 0.53
CA GLU A 77 -31.53 1.28 0.56
C GLU A 77 -30.78 1.67 -0.71
N GLU A 78 -31.38 1.49 -1.88
CA GLU A 78 -30.81 1.93 -3.17
C GLU A 78 -30.53 3.42 -3.22
N THR A 79 -31.42 4.23 -2.66
CA THR A 79 -31.26 5.69 -2.58
C THR A 79 -30.04 6.05 -1.74
N LEU A 80 -29.85 5.39 -0.60
CA LEU A 80 -28.68 5.61 0.26
C LEU A 80 -27.41 5.05 -0.38
N LYS A 81 -27.48 3.92 -1.11
CA LYS A 81 -26.36 3.39 -1.89
C LYS A 81 -25.96 4.36 -3.00
N TRP A 82 -26.91 4.98 -3.68
CA TRP A 82 -26.65 6.03 -4.68
C TRP A 82 -25.94 7.22 -4.03
N LEU A 83 -26.41 7.68 -2.87
CA LEU A 83 -25.78 8.78 -2.13
C LEU A 83 -24.32 8.44 -1.78
N PHE A 84 -24.10 7.27 -1.17
CA PHE A 84 -22.77 6.76 -0.84
C PHE A 84 -21.87 6.67 -2.08
N THR A 85 -22.41 6.17 -3.19
CA THR A 85 -21.67 6.02 -4.45
C THR A 85 -21.17 7.37 -4.97
N ASN A 86 -21.98 8.43 -4.90
CA ASN A 86 -21.58 9.76 -5.36
C ASN A 86 -20.48 10.35 -4.47
N LEU A 87 -20.54 10.12 -3.15
CA LEU A 87 -19.49 10.53 -2.22
C LEU A 87 -18.20 9.74 -2.48
N PHE A 88 -18.29 8.41 -2.59
CA PHE A 88 -17.12 7.55 -2.78
C PHE A 88 -16.38 7.83 -4.09
N LYS A 89 -17.07 8.22 -5.17
CA LYS A 89 -16.45 8.62 -6.44
C LYS A 89 -15.48 9.80 -6.33
N LEU A 90 -15.55 10.59 -5.25
CA LEU A 90 -14.64 11.72 -5.04
C LEU A 90 -13.17 11.26 -4.87
N ILE A 91 -12.92 9.98 -4.55
CA ILE A 91 -11.55 9.46 -4.43
C ILE A 91 -10.79 9.44 -5.76
N ASN A 92 -11.51 9.44 -6.89
CA ASN A 92 -10.92 9.45 -8.23
C ASN A 92 -10.46 10.85 -8.68
N LEU A 93 -10.68 11.86 -7.85
CA LEU A 93 -10.30 13.24 -8.14
C LEU A 93 -8.96 13.54 -7.49
N LYS A 94 -8.26 14.55 -8.01
CA LYS A 94 -7.14 15.21 -7.34
C LYS A 94 -7.60 15.76 -5.98
N ASP A 95 -6.63 16.13 -5.14
CA ASP A 95 -6.95 16.61 -3.80
C ASP A 95 -7.78 17.89 -3.92
N LEU A 96 -9.06 17.85 -3.54
CA LEU A 96 -9.96 18.99 -3.69
C LEU A 96 -9.58 20.16 -2.77
N THR A 97 -8.73 19.95 -1.76
CA THR A 97 -8.23 21.05 -0.93
C THR A 97 -7.28 21.96 -1.71
N THR A 98 -6.54 21.41 -2.67
CA THR A 98 -5.55 22.13 -3.50
C THR A 98 -6.00 22.32 -4.94
N ASP A 99 -6.76 21.37 -5.49
CA ASP A 99 -7.03 21.24 -6.92
C ASP A 99 -8.54 21.28 -7.24
N SER A 100 -9.36 21.88 -6.36
CA SER A 100 -10.82 21.99 -6.60
C SER A 100 -11.16 22.76 -7.88
N ASP A 101 -10.33 23.72 -8.29
CA ASP A 101 -10.52 24.52 -9.51
C ASP A 101 -10.48 23.68 -10.80
N LEU A 102 -9.94 22.46 -10.76
CA LEU A 102 -9.99 21.52 -11.88
C LEU A 102 -11.41 20.99 -12.16
N TYR A 103 -12.35 21.17 -11.22
CA TYR A 103 -13.66 20.54 -11.25
C TYR A 103 -14.78 21.55 -11.05
N GLU A 104 -15.72 21.58 -12.00
CA GLU A 104 -16.88 22.44 -11.89
C GLU A 104 -17.81 22.02 -10.74
N GLY A 105 -18.32 22.99 -9.99
CA GLY A 105 -19.39 22.80 -9.01
C GLY A 105 -19.01 21.98 -7.78
N LYS A 106 -17.73 22.02 -7.37
CA LYS A 106 -17.25 21.48 -6.10
C LYS A 106 -17.40 22.50 -4.99
N ASP A 107 -17.93 22.04 -3.86
CA ASP A 107 -18.12 22.86 -2.67
C ASP A 107 -17.40 22.25 -1.44
N ASN A 108 -17.54 22.92 -0.29
CA ASN A 108 -16.93 22.48 0.96
C ASN A 108 -17.42 21.08 1.41
N ILE A 109 -18.62 20.66 1.01
CA ILE A 109 -19.12 19.31 1.32
C ILE A 109 -18.34 18.28 0.51
N ASP A 110 -18.12 18.54 -0.78
CA ASP A 110 -17.30 17.67 -1.62
C ASP A 110 -15.87 17.54 -1.04
N ILE A 111 -15.25 18.64 -0.59
CA ILE A 111 -13.90 18.62 0.02
C ILE A 111 -13.87 17.75 1.29
N GLU A 112 -14.77 18.01 2.24
CA GLU A 112 -14.79 17.27 3.52
C GLU A 112 -15.19 15.81 3.33
N SER A 113 -16.09 15.52 2.38
CA SER A 113 -16.46 14.16 2.03
C SER A 113 -15.35 13.43 1.31
N GLN A 114 -14.56 14.10 0.46
CA GLN A 114 -13.40 13.47 -0.16
C GLN A 114 -12.41 13.02 0.91
N LYS A 115 -12.06 13.87 1.89
CA LYS A 115 -11.16 13.48 3.00
C LYS A 115 -11.66 12.24 3.74
N ALA A 116 -12.96 12.20 4.05
CA ALA A 116 -13.57 11.03 4.69
C ALA A 116 -13.48 9.78 3.81
N MET A 117 -13.82 9.88 2.53
CA MET A 117 -13.77 8.75 1.59
C MET A 117 -12.34 8.28 1.30
N LEU A 118 -11.37 9.20 1.21
CA LEU A 118 -9.95 8.86 1.10
C LEU A 118 -9.51 8.01 2.29
N SER A 119 -9.88 8.38 3.52
CA SER A 119 -9.52 7.59 4.70
C SER A 119 -10.05 6.14 4.70
N MET A 120 -11.14 5.88 3.95
CA MET A 120 -11.62 4.51 3.70
C MET A 120 -10.89 3.86 2.54
N ALA A 121 -10.67 4.56 1.44
CA ALA A 121 -9.99 4.04 0.26
C ALA A 121 -8.53 3.65 0.56
N GLU A 122 -7.88 4.36 1.48
CA GLU A 122 -6.52 4.06 1.98
C GLU A 122 -6.40 2.69 2.66
N THR A 123 -7.52 2.04 2.96
CA THR A 123 -7.52 0.66 3.48
C THR A 123 -7.19 -0.36 2.40
N PHE A 124 -7.21 0.03 1.12
CA PHE A 124 -6.82 -0.80 -0.01
C PHE A 124 -5.38 -0.46 -0.45
N ALA A 125 -4.49 -1.44 -0.37
CA ALA A 125 -3.08 -1.32 -0.75
C ALA A 125 -2.89 -0.83 -2.18
N GLU A 126 -3.63 -1.43 -3.12
CA GLU A 126 -3.55 -1.07 -4.53
C GLU A 126 -3.98 0.37 -4.76
N TYR A 127 -5.04 0.80 -4.08
CA TYR A 127 -5.49 2.20 -4.18
C TYR A 127 -4.39 3.17 -3.77
N ASN A 128 -3.64 2.91 -2.69
CA ASN A 128 -2.61 3.83 -2.24
C ASN A 128 -1.50 4.05 -3.30
N ILE A 129 -0.98 2.98 -3.91
CA ILE A 129 0.06 3.12 -4.94
C ILE A 129 -0.49 3.74 -6.23
N LYS A 130 -1.70 3.36 -6.65
CA LYS A 130 -2.35 3.94 -7.84
C LYS A 130 -2.68 5.42 -7.63
N ARG A 131 -3.10 5.81 -6.41
CA ARG A 131 -3.37 7.19 -6.05
C ARG A 131 -2.10 8.03 -5.99
N TYR A 132 -1.00 7.47 -5.49
CA TYR A 132 0.32 8.10 -5.49
C TYR A 132 0.79 8.40 -6.92
N ASN A 133 0.73 7.41 -7.82
CA ASN A 133 1.04 7.60 -9.24
C ASN A 133 0.11 8.64 -9.89
N PHE A 134 -1.19 8.55 -9.60
CA PHE A 134 -2.16 9.51 -10.11
C PHE A 134 -1.86 10.94 -9.66
N LEU A 135 -1.47 11.17 -8.40
CA LEU A 135 -1.09 12.52 -7.92
C LEU A 135 0.06 13.13 -8.72
N LYS A 136 1.05 12.32 -9.11
CA LYS A 136 2.20 12.73 -9.92
C LYS A 136 1.91 12.91 -11.41
N SER A 137 0.87 12.25 -11.92
CA SER A 137 0.45 12.37 -13.33
C SER A 137 -0.25 13.70 -13.63
N ASP A 138 -0.37 14.03 -14.92
CA ASP A 138 -1.16 15.15 -15.44
C ASP A 138 -2.65 14.82 -15.63
N GLU A 139 -3.07 13.59 -15.31
CA GLU A 139 -4.46 13.16 -15.43
C GLU A 139 -5.37 13.91 -14.45
N ILE A 140 -6.57 14.27 -14.92
CA ILE A 140 -7.57 14.96 -14.09
C ILE A 140 -8.45 13.98 -13.32
N TYR A 141 -8.57 12.73 -13.78
CA TYR A 141 -9.37 11.69 -13.15
C TYR A 141 -8.59 10.38 -13.14
N MET A 142 -8.72 9.59 -12.06
CA MET A 142 -8.28 8.21 -12.08
C MET A 142 -9.14 7.37 -13.01
N ASP A 143 -8.49 6.55 -13.83
CA ASP A 143 -9.17 5.49 -14.56
C ASP A 143 -9.78 4.48 -13.59
N ASN A 144 -10.91 3.90 -14.01
CA ASN A 144 -11.57 2.83 -13.27
C ASN A 144 -11.93 1.70 -14.22
N VAL A 145 -11.88 0.46 -13.72
CA VAL A 145 -12.36 -0.76 -14.39
C VAL A 145 -13.25 -1.54 -13.43
N SER A 146 -14.01 -2.49 -13.96
CA SER A 146 -14.51 -3.59 -13.15
C SER A 146 -13.63 -4.82 -13.35
N LYS A 147 -12.83 -5.24 -12.35
CA LYS A 147 -11.97 -6.44 -12.49
C LYS A 147 -12.76 -7.71 -12.74
N LYS A 148 -14.02 -7.72 -12.32
CA LYS A 148 -14.97 -8.78 -12.66
C LYS A 148 -15.12 -8.97 -14.17
N PHE A 149 -14.97 -7.89 -14.95
CA PHE A 149 -15.16 -7.84 -16.41
C PHE A 149 -13.86 -7.57 -17.18
N ASP A 150 -12.78 -7.25 -16.47
CA ASP A 150 -11.45 -7.00 -17.03
C ASP A 150 -10.69 -8.31 -17.30
N TYR A 151 -11.14 -9.06 -18.30
CA TYR A 151 -10.47 -10.29 -18.74
C TYR A 151 -10.69 -10.51 -20.25
N PRO A 152 -9.76 -11.20 -20.92
CA PRO A 152 -9.88 -11.49 -22.34
C PRO A 152 -11.02 -12.50 -22.60
N LEU A 153 -11.92 -12.14 -23.51
CA LEU A 153 -13.00 -12.97 -24.05
C LEU A 153 -12.69 -13.37 -25.49
N TRP A 154 -13.08 -14.57 -25.88
CA TRP A 154 -13.03 -15.01 -27.28
C TRP A 154 -14.39 -14.81 -27.95
N ILE A 155 -14.50 -13.81 -28.84
CA ILE A 155 -15.75 -13.48 -29.53
C ILE A 155 -15.49 -13.41 -31.05
N GLY A 156 -16.18 -14.25 -31.81
CA GLY A 156 -16.13 -14.21 -33.28
C GLY A 156 -14.73 -14.41 -33.88
N GLY A 157 -13.86 -15.19 -33.22
CA GLY A 157 -12.49 -15.45 -33.68
C GLY A 157 -11.47 -14.38 -33.29
N LYS A 158 -11.84 -13.44 -32.42
CA LYS A 158 -10.95 -12.40 -31.88
C LYS A 158 -10.94 -12.43 -30.36
N ILE A 159 -9.80 -12.07 -29.78
CA ILE A 159 -9.69 -11.77 -28.35
C ILE A 159 -10.16 -10.33 -28.15
N VAL A 160 -11.11 -10.14 -27.24
CA VAL A 160 -11.66 -8.83 -26.87
C VAL A 160 -11.78 -8.74 -25.35
N ASN A 161 -11.40 -7.63 -24.75
CA ASN A 161 -11.67 -7.30 -23.35
C ASN A 161 -12.72 -6.19 -23.29
N ILE A 162 -13.88 -6.49 -22.69
CA ILE A 162 -15.03 -5.58 -22.68
C ILE A 162 -14.80 -4.29 -21.89
N GLU A 163 -13.95 -4.33 -20.87
CA GLU A 163 -13.62 -3.15 -20.06
C GLU A 163 -12.62 -2.24 -20.77
N ARG A 164 -11.81 -2.78 -21.70
CA ARG A 164 -10.65 -2.08 -22.28
C ARG A 164 -10.87 -1.68 -23.74
N ASP A 165 -11.26 -2.62 -24.57
CA ASP A 165 -11.21 -2.46 -26.03
C ASP A 165 -12.31 -1.55 -26.60
N PHE A 166 -13.33 -1.23 -25.80
CA PHE A 166 -14.44 -0.37 -26.19
C PHE A 166 -14.34 1.06 -25.64
N ARG A 167 -13.22 1.41 -24.99
CA ARG A 167 -12.97 2.77 -24.52
C ARG A 167 -12.46 3.67 -25.63
N ILE A 168 -12.82 4.94 -25.54
CA ILE A 168 -12.31 5.97 -26.47
C ILE A 168 -10.82 6.22 -26.19
N ASN A 169 -10.45 6.29 -24.91
CA ASN A 169 -9.08 6.48 -24.47
C ASN A 169 -8.55 5.17 -23.86
N PRO A 170 -7.29 4.80 -24.14
CA PRO A 170 -6.62 3.71 -23.46
C PRO A 170 -6.59 3.95 -21.94
N ILE A 171 -6.58 2.85 -21.18
CA ILE A 171 -6.47 2.88 -19.73
C ILE A 171 -5.02 3.10 -19.33
N ASN A 172 -4.80 3.97 -18.35
CA ASN A 172 -3.51 4.10 -17.70
C ASN A 172 -3.35 3.04 -16.60
N GLU A 173 -2.53 2.02 -16.87
CA GLU A 173 -2.29 0.92 -15.93
C GLU A 173 -1.64 1.38 -14.62
N GLU A 174 -0.96 2.53 -14.62
CA GLU A 174 -0.29 3.06 -13.43
C GLU A 174 -1.26 3.71 -12.44
N THR A 175 -2.46 4.09 -12.88
CA THR A 175 -3.43 4.87 -12.08
C THR A 175 -4.81 4.21 -11.99
N VAL A 176 -5.09 3.17 -12.79
CA VAL A 176 -6.38 2.48 -12.82
C VAL A 176 -6.71 1.73 -11.51
N ILE A 177 -7.96 1.79 -11.08
CA ILE A 177 -8.47 1.07 -9.89
C ILE A 177 -9.79 0.32 -10.16
N ASP A 178 -10.09 -0.70 -9.35
CA ASP A 178 -11.43 -1.29 -9.29
C ASP A 178 -12.33 -0.51 -8.33
N LEU A 179 -12.80 0.65 -8.80
CA LEU A 179 -13.68 1.51 -8.03
C LEU A 179 -14.96 0.78 -7.58
N PHE A 180 -15.48 -0.11 -8.42
CA PHE A 180 -16.77 -0.76 -8.18
C PHE A 180 -16.68 -1.76 -7.04
N ASP A 181 -15.67 -2.63 -7.05
CA ASP A 181 -15.44 -3.60 -5.99
C ASP A 181 -15.13 -2.90 -4.66
N MET A 182 -14.22 -1.91 -4.66
CA MET A 182 -13.89 -1.13 -3.47
C MET A 182 -15.13 -0.46 -2.87
N ARG A 183 -15.91 0.24 -3.71
CA ARG A 183 -17.15 0.91 -3.30
C ARG A 183 -18.15 -0.08 -2.72
N ASP A 184 -18.39 -1.20 -3.39
CA ASP A 184 -19.41 -2.15 -2.95
C ASP A 184 -19.05 -2.79 -1.61
N LYS A 185 -17.77 -3.15 -1.38
CA LYS A 185 -17.33 -3.62 -0.06
C LYS A 185 -17.50 -2.56 1.02
N MET A 186 -17.10 -1.34 0.72
CA MET A 186 -17.21 -0.21 1.65
C MET A 186 -18.67 0.13 1.97
N TRP A 187 -19.55 0.09 0.97
CA TRP A 187 -20.99 0.23 1.16
C TRP A 187 -21.53 -0.83 2.11
N LEU A 188 -21.23 -2.11 1.87
CA LEU A 188 -21.72 -3.21 2.70
C LEU A 188 -21.33 -3.05 4.17
N MET A 189 -20.10 -2.60 4.43
CA MET A 189 -19.62 -2.30 5.78
C MET A 189 -20.33 -1.09 6.39
N CYS A 190 -20.53 0.00 5.66
CA CYS A 190 -21.17 1.19 6.21
C CYS A 190 -22.70 1.09 6.28
N ARG A 191 -23.31 0.17 5.53
CA ARG A 191 -24.74 0.11 5.21
C ARG A 191 -25.64 0.29 6.44
N LYS A 192 -25.44 -0.53 7.46
CA LYS A 192 -26.31 -0.52 8.66
C LYS A 192 -26.24 0.81 9.41
N LYS A 193 -25.04 1.34 9.61
CA LYS A 193 -24.83 2.64 10.28
C LYS A 193 -25.43 3.78 9.46
N ILE A 194 -25.26 3.77 8.13
CA ILE A 194 -25.86 4.78 7.24
C ILE A 194 -27.38 4.73 7.32
N ILE A 195 -28.00 3.56 7.15
CA ILE A 195 -29.46 3.40 7.20
C ILE A 195 -30.03 3.88 8.54
N SER A 196 -29.46 3.40 9.67
CA SER A 196 -29.94 3.77 10.99
C SER A 196 -29.77 5.26 11.29
N SER A 197 -28.61 5.84 10.94
CA SER A 197 -28.35 7.27 11.14
C SER A 197 -29.27 8.13 10.26
N PHE A 198 -29.44 7.78 8.99
CA PHE A 198 -30.31 8.54 8.09
C PHE A 198 -31.76 8.51 8.55
N ARG A 199 -32.27 7.37 9.04
CA ARG A 199 -33.61 7.29 9.63
C ARG A 199 -33.77 8.25 10.82
N ALA A 200 -32.88 8.14 11.80
CA ALA A 200 -32.95 8.96 13.02
C ALA A 200 -32.73 10.46 12.76
N GLU A 201 -31.83 10.81 11.85
CA GLU A 201 -31.37 12.19 11.71
C GLU A 201 -32.06 12.96 10.58
N ILE A 202 -32.62 12.26 9.58
CA ILE A 202 -33.27 12.85 8.41
C ILE A 202 -34.76 12.51 8.40
N ILE A 203 -35.12 11.22 8.38
CA ILE A 203 -36.52 10.80 8.20
C ILE A 203 -37.40 11.35 9.32
N ASP A 204 -37.00 11.15 10.58
CA ASP A 204 -37.78 11.62 11.73
C ASP A 204 -37.96 13.15 11.75
N LYS A 205 -36.97 13.91 11.26
CA LYS A 205 -37.02 15.38 11.20
C LYS A 205 -37.90 15.87 10.04
N ILE A 206 -37.71 15.30 8.85
CA ILE A 206 -38.40 15.74 7.64
C ILE A 206 -39.90 15.45 7.73
N PHE A 207 -40.32 14.31 8.29
CA PHE A 207 -41.74 13.95 8.34
C PHE A 207 -42.51 14.53 9.54
N ASN A 208 -41.84 15.19 10.50
CA ASN A 208 -42.54 15.93 11.56
C ASN A 208 -43.21 17.22 11.03
N LYS A 209 -42.57 17.89 10.05
CA LYS A 209 -43.14 19.04 9.34
C LYS A 209 -42.64 19.03 7.90
N PHE A 210 -43.40 18.39 7.02
CA PHE A 210 -42.90 18.00 5.71
C PHE A 210 -42.71 19.18 4.77
N ASP A 211 -41.48 19.29 4.24
CA ASP A 211 -41.13 20.23 3.18
C ASP A 211 -40.09 19.58 2.28
N TYR A 212 -40.52 19.18 1.07
CA TYR A 212 -39.65 18.49 0.13
C TYR A 212 -38.44 19.34 -0.27
N SER A 213 -38.59 20.66 -0.33
CA SER A 213 -37.51 21.60 -0.70
C SER A 213 -36.41 21.76 0.35
N LYS A 214 -36.55 21.09 1.51
CA LYS A 214 -35.53 21.08 2.57
C LYS A 214 -34.69 19.80 2.60
N ILE A 215 -35.07 18.76 1.85
CA ILE A 215 -34.39 17.46 1.87
C ILE A 215 -32.89 17.66 1.61
N ASN A 216 -32.52 18.41 0.59
CA ASN A 216 -31.13 18.66 0.26
C ASN A 216 -30.38 19.37 1.38
N SER A 217 -30.98 20.39 2.02
CA SER A 217 -30.34 21.09 3.14
C SER A 217 -30.10 20.18 4.35
N GLU A 218 -31.08 19.34 4.70
CA GLU A 218 -30.96 18.40 5.83
C GLU A 218 -29.91 17.31 5.53
N VAL A 219 -29.94 16.74 4.33
CA VAL A 219 -28.95 15.74 3.89
C VAL A 219 -27.53 16.30 3.90
N ARG A 220 -27.35 17.54 3.43
CA ARG A 220 -26.05 18.22 3.48
C ARG A 220 -25.52 18.37 4.90
N GLN A 221 -26.37 18.75 5.85
CA GLN A 221 -25.98 18.83 7.26
C GLN A 221 -25.66 17.46 7.84
N TRP A 222 -26.43 16.43 7.50
CA TRP A 222 -26.13 15.06 7.89
C TRP A 222 -24.81 14.55 7.31
N ILE A 223 -24.49 14.87 6.05
CA ILE A 223 -23.21 14.50 5.44
C ILE A 223 -22.05 15.12 6.25
N LEU A 224 -22.11 16.42 6.51
CA LEU A 224 -21.05 17.13 7.23
C LEU A 224 -20.94 16.73 8.71
N GLY A 225 -22.07 16.51 9.38
CA GLY A 225 -22.15 16.30 10.82
C GLY A 225 -22.05 14.84 11.25
N GLN A 226 -22.70 13.93 10.51
CA GLN A 226 -22.84 12.52 10.88
C GLN A 226 -21.98 11.64 9.98
N PHE A 227 -22.16 11.73 8.66
CA PHE A 227 -21.45 10.84 7.73
C PHE A 227 -19.93 11.04 7.82
N ASN A 228 -19.43 12.26 7.51
CA ASN A 228 -18.00 12.56 7.46
C ASN A 228 -17.30 12.47 8.82
N LYS A 229 -17.99 12.84 9.92
CA LYS A 229 -17.37 13.03 11.24
C LYS A 229 -17.59 11.88 12.22
N ILE A 230 -18.58 11.02 12.00
CA ILE A 230 -18.94 9.95 12.93
C ILE A 230 -18.93 8.61 12.19
N ILE A 231 -19.78 8.44 11.18
CA ILE A 231 -19.97 7.14 10.52
C ILE A 231 -18.67 6.63 9.89
N ILE A 232 -18.03 7.48 9.07
CA ILE A 232 -16.82 7.08 8.35
C ILE A 232 -15.63 6.87 9.30
N PRO A 233 -15.29 7.80 10.21
CA PRO A 233 -14.21 7.59 11.17
C PRO A 233 -14.38 6.33 12.04
N ASP A 234 -15.60 6.03 12.49
CA ASP A 234 -15.90 4.80 13.24
C ASP A 234 -15.56 3.54 12.44
N VAL A 235 -15.98 3.49 11.17
CA VAL A 235 -15.72 2.34 10.29
C VAL A 235 -14.22 2.22 10.03
N VAL A 236 -13.53 3.33 9.75
CA VAL A 236 -12.08 3.37 9.54
C VAL A 236 -11.31 2.89 10.77
N ALA A 237 -11.74 3.25 11.98
CA ALA A 237 -11.13 2.75 13.22
C ALA A 237 -11.21 1.22 13.34
N LYS A 238 -12.35 0.63 12.93
CA LYS A 238 -12.51 -0.84 12.86
C LYS A 238 -11.66 -1.46 11.74
N LEU A 239 -11.53 -0.79 10.59
CA LEU A 239 -10.66 -1.25 9.50
C LEU A 239 -9.19 -1.28 9.93
N LYS A 240 -8.73 -0.30 10.70
CA LYS A 240 -7.36 -0.26 11.24
C LYS A 240 -7.03 -1.41 12.20
N SER A 241 -8.02 -2.01 12.86
CA SER A 241 -7.82 -3.15 13.75
C SER A 241 -7.92 -4.51 13.05
N ASN A 242 -8.43 -4.56 11.81
CA ASN A 242 -8.52 -5.78 11.02
C ASN A 242 -7.27 -5.96 10.15
N MET A 243 -6.66 -7.16 10.18
CA MET A 243 -5.40 -7.42 9.48
C MET A 243 -5.48 -7.24 7.96
N ILE A 244 -6.59 -7.64 7.32
CA ILE A 244 -6.75 -7.54 5.85
C ILE A 244 -6.69 -6.06 5.43
N PHE A 245 -7.44 -5.20 6.12
CA PHE A 245 -7.50 -3.76 5.82
C PHE A 245 -6.31 -2.97 6.35
N LYS A 246 -5.66 -3.45 7.42
CA LYS A 246 -4.42 -2.88 7.95
C LYS A 246 -3.27 -2.91 6.93
N ILE A 247 -3.29 -3.85 5.99
CA ILE A 247 -2.32 -3.89 4.89
C ILE A 247 -2.34 -2.61 4.05
N GLY A 248 -3.51 -2.03 3.78
CA GLY A 248 -3.61 -0.76 3.05
C GLY A 248 -2.88 0.38 3.78
N PHE A 249 -3.13 0.53 5.08
CA PHE A 249 -2.43 1.56 5.88
C PHE A 249 -0.92 1.33 6.00
N MET A 250 -0.48 0.07 6.02
CA MET A 250 0.95 -0.25 5.98
C MET A 250 1.58 0.17 4.66
N VAL A 251 0.92 -0.11 3.53
CA VAL A 251 1.37 0.32 2.20
C VAL A 251 1.37 1.84 2.09
N LYS A 252 0.35 2.52 2.62
CA LYS A 252 0.33 3.98 2.70
C LYS A 252 1.54 4.53 3.47
N SER A 253 1.86 3.98 4.63
CA SER A 253 3.04 4.38 5.42
C SER A 253 4.35 4.13 4.68
N LEU A 254 4.47 3.00 3.95
CA LEU A 254 5.63 2.74 3.08
C LEU A 254 5.80 3.83 2.00
N ILE A 255 4.69 4.26 1.39
CA ILE A 255 4.71 5.31 0.36
C ILE A 255 5.04 6.67 1.01
N ASP A 256 4.29 7.09 2.03
CA ASP A 256 4.36 8.43 2.60
C ASP A 256 5.68 8.69 3.35
N GLU A 257 6.28 7.66 3.97
CA GLU A 257 7.45 7.82 4.84
C GLU A 257 8.77 7.34 4.23
N PHE A 258 8.74 6.45 3.23
CA PHE A 258 9.96 5.79 2.76
C PHE A 258 10.20 5.85 1.25
N LEU A 259 9.17 6.08 0.43
CA LEU A 259 9.33 6.17 -1.02
C LEU A 259 9.78 7.58 -1.41
N ASP A 260 10.96 7.70 -2.01
CA ASP A 260 11.50 8.97 -2.50
C ASP A 260 12.11 8.77 -3.88
N GLU A 261 11.35 9.10 -4.92
CA GLU A 261 11.73 8.90 -6.32
C GLU A 261 12.33 10.15 -6.98
N ASP A 262 12.21 11.31 -6.35
CA ASP A 262 12.70 12.58 -6.89
C ASP A 262 14.18 12.81 -6.50
N LEU A 263 14.99 11.77 -6.70
CA LEU A 263 16.40 11.75 -6.33
C LEU A 263 17.24 12.54 -7.34
N ALA A 264 18.17 13.34 -6.83
CA ALA A 264 19.14 14.03 -7.68
C ALA A 264 20.05 13.01 -8.38
N ILE A 265 20.38 13.28 -9.66
CA ILE A 265 21.29 12.44 -10.45
C ILE A 265 22.65 12.36 -9.74
N SER A 266 23.04 11.15 -9.33
CA SER A 266 24.40 10.89 -8.85
C SER A 266 25.33 10.68 -10.05
N PHE A 267 26.43 11.43 -10.10
CA PHE A 267 27.46 11.31 -11.14
C PHE A 267 28.65 10.44 -10.73
N GLN A 268 28.66 9.96 -9.49
CA GLN A 268 29.76 9.20 -8.92
C GLN A 268 29.22 7.85 -8.43
N ASN A 269 29.84 6.80 -8.95
CA ASN A 269 29.44 5.40 -8.72
C ASN A 269 30.37 4.69 -7.74
N THR A 270 31.47 5.32 -7.35
CA THR A 270 32.46 4.76 -6.43
C THR A 270 32.59 5.56 -5.15
N ILE A 271 32.98 4.86 -4.08
CA ILE A 271 33.31 5.44 -2.79
C ILE A 271 34.64 4.91 -2.27
N PRO A 272 35.37 5.70 -1.47
CA PRO A 272 36.54 5.20 -0.76
C PRO A 272 36.07 4.25 0.36
N LEU A 273 36.51 3.00 0.30
CA LEU A 273 36.35 2.04 1.38
C LEU A 273 37.68 1.84 2.08
N GLN A 274 37.73 2.24 3.35
CA GLN A 274 38.88 2.04 4.22
C GLN A 274 38.78 0.69 4.91
N THR A 275 39.80 -0.15 4.80
CA THR A 275 39.90 -1.43 5.52
C THR A 275 41.09 -1.38 6.47
N THR A 276 40.83 -1.65 7.76
CA THR A 276 41.86 -1.76 8.79
C THR A 276 42.13 -3.22 9.11
N LYS A 277 43.34 -3.70 8.82
CA LYS A 277 43.80 -5.04 9.25
C LYS A 277 44.63 -4.84 10.50
N ALA A 278 44.11 -5.27 11.65
CA ALA A 278 44.81 -5.18 12.93
C ALA A 278 46.16 -5.92 12.89
N GLU A 279 47.07 -5.50 13.77
CA GLU A 279 48.32 -6.21 14.02
C GLU A 279 48.04 -7.68 14.36
N HIS A 280 48.74 -8.59 13.68
CA HIS A 280 48.60 -10.02 13.92
C HIS A 280 49.89 -10.77 13.58
N TYR A 281 50.02 -11.99 14.11
CA TYR A 281 51.09 -12.90 13.73
C TYR A 281 50.63 -13.78 12.57
N LYS A 282 51.35 -13.72 11.45
CA LYS A 282 51.17 -14.69 10.37
C LYS A 282 51.98 -15.94 10.68
N ILE A 283 51.29 -17.07 10.72
CA ILE A 283 51.91 -18.38 10.94
C ILE A 283 51.99 -19.09 9.59
N ASN A 284 53.19 -19.44 9.17
CA ASN A 284 53.38 -20.28 7.99
C ASN A 284 53.87 -21.66 8.44
N ILE A 285 53.08 -22.69 8.15
CA ILE A 285 53.40 -24.09 8.41
C ILE A 285 53.67 -24.75 7.05
N SER A 286 54.93 -24.69 6.63
CA SER A 286 55.34 -25.24 5.34
C SER A 286 55.59 -26.76 5.44
N SER A 287 55.22 -27.47 4.39
CA SER A 287 55.64 -28.84 4.12
C SER A 287 56.98 -28.90 3.35
N ALA A 288 57.44 -27.75 2.86
CA ALA A 288 58.73 -27.55 2.20
C ALA A 288 59.87 -27.65 3.23
N GLY A 289 60.37 -28.87 3.44
CA GLY A 289 61.40 -29.18 4.45
C GLY A 289 61.22 -30.55 5.11
N LEU A 290 60.02 -31.15 4.99
CA LEU A 290 59.69 -32.46 5.57
C LEU A 290 60.56 -33.63 5.08
N ARG A 291 61.24 -33.46 3.94
CA ARG A 291 62.16 -34.47 3.37
C ARG A 291 63.45 -34.62 4.18
N GLY A 292 63.84 -33.61 4.98
CA GLY A 292 65.05 -33.62 5.81
C GLY A 292 64.83 -34.05 7.27
N LEU A 293 63.58 -34.33 7.66
CA LEU A 293 63.21 -34.73 9.03
C LEU A 293 63.11 -36.25 9.14
N SER A 294 63.61 -36.81 10.25
CA SER A 294 63.41 -38.20 10.63
C SER A 294 61.94 -38.48 11.00
N GLU A 295 61.55 -39.76 11.06
CA GLU A 295 60.18 -40.15 11.40
C GLU A 295 59.78 -39.70 12.83
N ALA A 296 60.72 -39.74 13.77
CA ALA A 296 60.51 -39.22 15.13
C ALA A 296 60.25 -37.70 15.13
N GLU A 297 61.01 -36.93 14.34
CA GLU A 297 60.83 -35.47 14.22
C GLU A 297 59.51 -35.10 13.52
N ARG A 298 58.97 -35.97 12.66
CA ARG A 298 57.65 -35.76 12.04
C ARG A 298 56.50 -35.95 13.04
N ILE A 299 56.62 -36.93 13.93
CA ILE A 299 55.67 -37.14 15.04
C ILE A 299 55.75 -35.95 16.01
N GLU A 300 56.98 -35.55 16.38
CA GLU A 300 57.23 -34.39 17.25
C GLU A 300 56.67 -33.09 16.64
N ARG A 301 56.76 -32.91 15.31
CA ARG A 301 56.19 -31.75 14.62
C ARG A 301 54.68 -31.58 14.87
N ALA A 302 53.91 -32.66 14.90
CA ALA A 302 52.47 -32.59 15.15
C ALA A 302 52.16 -32.12 16.59
N GLU A 303 52.94 -32.59 17.56
CA GLU A 303 52.86 -32.15 18.95
C GLU A 303 53.29 -30.68 19.12
N ILE A 304 54.36 -30.27 18.43
CA ILE A 304 54.85 -28.89 18.41
C ILE A 304 53.78 -27.94 17.84
N ILE A 305 53.10 -28.29 16.73
CA ILE A 305 52.02 -27.48 16.18
C ILE A 305 50.90 -27.28 17.23
N SER A 306 50.53 -28.33 17.95
CA SER A 306 49.53 -28.25 19.02
C SER A 306 49.98 -27.37 20.19
N VAL A 307 51.24 -27.49 20.60
CA VAL A 307 51.83 -26.66 21.68
C VAL A 307 51.90 -25.19 21.26
N VAL A 308 52.33 -24.91 20.03
CA VAL A 308 52.37 -23.57 19.42
C VAL A 308 50.99 -22.93 19.45
N MET A 309 49.95 -23.64 18.98
CA MET A 309 48.58 -23.11 18.98
C MET A 309 48.10 -22.79 20.40
N LYS A 310 48.48 -23.60 21.40
CA LYS A 310 48.17 -23.35 22.83
C LYS A 310 48.98 -22.21 23.46
N THR A 311 50.20 -21.94 23.00
CA THR A 311 51.05 -20.85 23.51
C THR A 311 50.64 -19.51 22.92
N LEU A 312 50.28 -19.48 21.63
CA LEU A 312 49.70 -18.31 20.98
C LEU A 312 48.40 -17.84 21.63
N GLN A 313 47.55 -18.78 22.09
CA GLN A 313 46.36 -18.44 22.87
C GLN A 313 46.66 -17.68 24.18
N LYS A 314 47.90 -17.77 24.69
CA LYS A 314 48.36 -17.10 25.91
C LYS A 314 49.15 -15.82 25.63
N GLY A 315 49.37 -15.47 24.36
CA GLY A 315 50.13 -14.28 23.96
C GLY A 315 51.65 -14.45 23.93
N ASP A 316 52.17 -15.67 24.11
CA ASP A 316 53.61 -15.95 24.07
C ASP A 316 54.03 -16.42 22.67
N ILE A 317 55.09 -15.82 22.11
CA ILE A 317 55.69 -16.23 20.82
C ILE A 317 56.80 -17.24 21.11
N PRO A 318 56.70 -18.48 20.61
CA PRO A 318 57.69 -19.50 20.93
C PRO A 318 58.99 -19.40 20.09
N ASP A 319 60.06 -19.89 20.72
CA ASP A 319 61.50 -19.67 20.44
C ASP A 319 62.03 -20.20 19.08
N ALA A 320 63.25 -19.81 18.70
CA ALA A 320 63.92 -20.02 17.40
C ALA A 320 63.99 -21.49 16.85
N LYS A 321 63.61 -22.50 17.65
CA LYS A 321 63.58 -23.92 17.25
C LYS A 321 62.53 -24.27 16.18
N LEU A 322 61.55 -23.41 15.95
CA LEU A 322 60.38 -23.68 15.10
C LEU A 322 60.71 -23.69 13.59
N LEU A 323 61.75 -22.98 13.17
CA LEU A 323 62.20 -22.93 11.77
C LEU A 323 62.58 -24.32 11.25
N ARG A 324 63.20 -25.18 12.08
CA ARG A 324 63.60 -26.55 11.72
C ARG A 324 62.40 -27.43 11.34
N TYR A 325 61.24 -27.16 11.93
CA TYR A 325 60.00 -27.88 11.65
C TYR A 325 59.14 -27.19 10.58
N GLY A 326 59.69 -26.17 9.90
CA GLY A 326 59.01 -25.42 8.84
C GLY A 326 57.91 -24.49 9.35
N ILE A 327 57.94 -24.13 10.63
CA ILE A 327 56.98 -23.22 11.27
C ILE A 327 57.66 -21.88 11.47
N THR A 328 57.08 -20.82 10.89
CA THR A 328 57.61 -19.46 11.00
C THR A 328 56.51 -18.50 11.44
N PHE A 329 56.92 -17.50 12.23
CA PHE A 329 56.09 -16.39 12.67
C PHE A 329 56.66 -15.12 12.06
N SER A 330 55.81 -14.35 11.42
CA SER A 330 56.12 -12.99 11.05
C SER A 330 55.06 -12.08 11.64
N GLU A 331 55.51 -11.08 12.40
CA GLU A 331 54.66 -9.99 12.83
C GLU A 331 54.19 -9.23 11.58
N VAL A 332 52.88 -9.05 11.47
CA VAL A 332 52.25 -8.25 10.43
C VAL A 332 51.72 -7.00 11.12
N PRO A 333 52.29 -5.81 10.84
CA PRO A 333 51.85 -4.58 11.47
C PRO A 333 50.41 -4.26 11.07
N GLU A 334 49.76 -3.40 11.84
CA GLU A 334 48.47 -2.85 11.44
C GLU A 334 48.60 -2.14 10.10
N THR A 335 47.70 -2.45 9.17
CA THR A 335 47.67 -1.84 7.84
C THR A 335 46.31 -1.24 7.57
N ILE A 336 46.33 0.03 7.14
CA ILE A 336 45.15 0.75 6.66
C ILE A 336 45.29 0.87 5.15
N SER A 337 44.30 0.37 4.42
CA SER A 337 44.21 0.50 2.97
C SER A 337 42.92 1.23 2.61
N ILE A 338 42.97 2.07 1.59
CA ILE A 338 41.80 2.74 1.02
C ILE A 338 41.72 2.34 -0.45
N LYS A 339 40.57 1.81 -0.85
CA LYS A 339 40.30 1.42 -2.24
C LYS A 339 38.99 2.08 -2.68
N GLU A 340 38.99 2.66 -3.88
CA GLU A 340 37.74 3.04 -4.54
C GLU A 340 36.98 1.78 -4.95
N VAL A 341 35.74 1.68 -4.51
CA VAL A 341 34.86 0.54 -4.79
C VAL A 341 33.52 1.04 -5.29
N GLU A 342 32.91 0.26 -6.20
CA GLU A 342 31.55 0.55 -6.66
C GLU A 342 30.57 0.53 -5.48
N ILE A 343 29.70 1.53 -5.43
CA ILE A 343 28.70 1.69 -4.37
C ILE A 343 27.76 0.47 -4.34
N ASP A 344 27.38 -0.04 -5.50
CA ASP A 344 26.51 -1.21 -5.63
C ASP A 344 27.12 -2.47 -5.01
N ASP A 345 28.43 -2.67 -5.13
CA ASP A 345 29.11 -3.82 -4.51
C ASP A 345 29.10 -3.72 -2.99
N VAL A 346 29.24 -2.51 -2.44
CA VAL A 346 29.15 -2.28 -1.00
C VAL A 346 27.74 -2.54 -0.49
N ILE A 347 26.71 -2.03 -1.17
CA ILE A 347 25.30 -2.24 -0.81
C ILE A 347 24.94 -3.74 -0.92
N ASN A 348 25.31 -4.40 -2.03
CA ASN A 348 25.02 -5.81 -2.24
C ASN A 348 25.68 -6.69 -1.16
N ARG A 349 26.92 -6.39 -0.77
CA ARG A 349 27.60 -7.10 0.35
C ARG A 349 26.89 -6.89 1.67
N ALA A 350 26.48 -5.66 1.99
CA ALA A 350 25.73 -5.37 3.20
C ALA A 350 24.40 -6.15 3.27
N VAL A 351 23.70 -6.30 2.14
CA VAL A 351 22.45 -7.06 2.03
C VAL A 351 22.68 -8.58 2.11
N ASN A 352 23.75 -9.10 1.50
CA ASN A 352 24.03 -10.53 1.40
C ASN A 352 24.65 -11.13 2.67
N ASN A 353 25.30 -10.31 3.50
CA ASN A 353 25.85 -10.71 4.80
C ASN A 353 24.78 -10.92 5.89
N ARG A 354 23.68 -11.62 5.53
CA ARG A 354 22.53 -11.87 6.40
C ARG A 354 22.95 -12.59 7.69
N GLY A 355 22.73 -11.93 8.82
CA GLY A 355 22.95 -12.52 10.14
C GLY A 355 24.26 -12.14 10.81
N ILE A 356 25.22 -11.58 10.07
CA ILE A 356 26.42 -10.99 10.67
C ILE A 356 25.98 -9.73 11.43
N GLY A 357 26.38 -9.61 12.71
CA GLY A 357 25.99 -8.49 13.58
C GLY A 357 24.58 -8.56 14.16
N ARG A 358 23.77 -9.56 13.81
CA ARG A 358 22.48 -9.81 14.50
C ARG A 358 22.74 -10.47 15.86
N THR A 359 22.00 -10.06 16.88
CA THR A 359 21.98 -10.75 18.17
C THR A 359 21.32 -12.12 18.01
N LEU A 360 22.13 -13.14 17.71
CA LEU A 360 21.69 -14.53 17.58
C LEU A 360 21.99 -15.29 18.89
N LYS A 361 21.04 -16.11 19.34
CA LYS A 361 21.18 -16.89 20.58
C LYS A 361 22.36 -17.88 20.56
N ASN A 362 22.82 -18.29 19.37
CA ASN A 362 23.97 -19.18 19.16
C ASN A 362 24.64 -18.88 17.80
N PRO A 363 25.59 -17.93 17.72
CA PRO A 363 26.35 -17.74 16.49
C PRO A 363 27.21 -18.99 16.22
N ARG A 364 27.12 -19.56 15.02
CA ARG A 364 28.07 -20.58 14.57
C ARG A 364 29.40 -19.87 14.29
N MET A 365 30.34 -19.89 15.23
CA MET A 365 31.69 -19.37 15.03
C MET A 365 32.63 -20.51 14.68
N PHE A 366 32.71 -20.83 13.39
CA PHE A 366 33.90 -21.42 12.80
C PHE A 366 34.25 -20.56 11.60
N GLU A 367 35.43 -19.94 11.64
CA GLU A 367 35.97 -19.18 10.52
C GLU A 367 36.83 -20.15 9.70
N GLU A 368 36.21 -20.79 8.71
CA GLU A 368 36.94 -21.64 7.76
C GLU A 368 37.52 -20.75 6.67
N SER A 369 38.84 -20.81 6.49
CA SER A 369 39.52 -20.22 5.34
C SER A 369 38.93 -20.79 4.04
N PRO A 370 38.86 -19.99 2.96
CA PRO A 370 38.32 -20.45 1.70
C PRO A 370 39.25 -21.52 1.11
N ILE A 371 38.67 -22.61 0.61
CA ILE A 371 39.38 -23.62 -0.16
C ILE A 371 39.18 -23.26 -1.64
N PHE A 372 40.27 -22.94 -2.33
CA PHE A 372 40.26 -22.63 -3.75
C PHE A 372 40.87 -23.79 -4.54
N GLU A 373 40.24 -24.16 -5.66
CA GLU A 373 40.93 -24.96 -6.67
C GLU A 373 41.85 -24.03 -7.47
N THR A 374 43.16 -24.26 -7.41
CA THR A 374 44.14 -23.39 -8.07
C THR A 374 44.04 -23.43 -9.60
N SER A 375 43.32 -24.40 -10.16
CA SER A 375 43.00 -24.49 -11.59
C SER A 375 42.01 -23.43 -12.05
N ASP A 376 41.25 -22.82 -11.14
CA ASP A 376 40.24 -21.81 -11.47
C ASP A 376 40.84 -20.41 -11.67
N PHE A 377 42.14 -20.25 -11.43
CA PHE A 377 42.85 -18.97 -11.47
C PHE A 377 44.02 -19.03 -12.45
N ASN A 378 44.18 -17.97 -13.24
CA ASN A 378 45.22 -17.87 -14.26
C ASN A 378 46.57 -17.40 -13.70
N SER A 379 46.58 -16.81 -12.50
CA SER A 379 47.80 -16.33 -11.85
C SER A 379 47.73 -16.40 -10.33
N GLN A 380 48.91 -16.32 -9.70
CA GLN A 380 49.02 -16.23 -8.25
C GLN A 380 48.45 -14.90 -7.72
N GLU A 381 48.50 -13.81 -8.50
CA GLU A 381 47.86 -12.55 -8.12
C GLU A 381 46.33 -12.69 -8.03
N GLU A 382 45.69 -13.43 -8.95
CA GLU A 382 44.24 -13.65 -8.90
C GLU A 382 43.81 -14.44 -7.64
N VAL A 383 44.58 -15.46 -7.24
CA VAL A 383 44.34 -16.21 -6.00
C VAL A 383 44.47 -15.29 -4.78
N MET A 384 45.49 -14.43 -4.76
CA MET A 384 45.71 -13.49 -3.66
C MET A 384 44.60 -12.44 -3.58
N ALA A 385 44.12 -11.95 -4.72
CA ALA A 385 42.98 -11.03 -4.80
C ALA A 385 41.69 -11.70 -4.28
N ALA A 386 41.42 -12.95 -4.67
CA ALA A 386 40.27 -13.69 -4.16
C ALA A 386 40.33 -13.96 -2.65
N MET A 387 41.51 -14.26 -2.10
CA MET A 387 41.72 -14.34 -0.65
C MET A 387 41.45 -13.00 0.06
N GLU A 388 41.84 -11.90 -0.57
CA GLU A 388 41.64 -10.56 -0.02
C GLU A 388 40.16 -10.15 -0.06
N ASP A 389 39.44 -10.44 -1.14
CA ASP A 389 38.00 -10.22 -1.25
C ASP A 389 37.23 -11.07 -0.23
N TRP A 390 37.57 -12.35 -0.07
CA TRP A 390 36.98 -13.19 0.98
C TRP A 390 37.21 -12.62 2.38
N TYR A 391 38.44 -12.17 2.68
CA TYR A 391 38.77 -11.57 3.98
C TYR A 391 37.93 -10.31 4.23
N ASN A 392 37.84 -9.46 3.23
CA ASN A 392 37.06 -8.22 3.28
C ASN A 392 35.57 -8.50 3.54
N ASP A 393 35.00 -9.52 2.89
CA ASP A 393 33.59 -9.89 3.05
C ASP A 393 33.28 -10.47 4.43
N LYS A 394 34.20 -11.24 5.01
CA LYS A 394 34.06 -11.83 6.36
C LYS A 394 34.30 -10.83 7.48
N HIS A 395 35.17 -9.85 7.26
CA HIS A 395 35.52 -8.85 8.25
C HIS A 395 34.94 -7.47 7.95
N PHE A 396 33.66 -7.41 7.57
CA PHE A 396 32.94 -6.14 7.34
C PHE A 396 33.07 -5.15 8.52
N LYS A 397 33.22 -5.66 9.76
CA LYS A 397 33.45 -4.85 10.98
C LYS A 397 34.76 -4.03 10.96
N ASN A 398 35.72 -4.41 10.11
CA ASN A 398 37.01 -3.76 9.95
C ASN A 398 37.00 -2.71 8.82
N GLN A 399 35.85 -2.51 8.19
CA GLN A 399 35.68 -1.58 7.08
C GLN A 399 34.93 -0.33 7.52
N ASN A 400 35.31 0.81 6.97
CA ASN A 400 34.66 2.10 7.17
C ASN A 400 34.59 2.85 5.86
N ILE A 401 33.53 3.62 5.66
CA ILE A 401 33.38 4.55 4.54
C ILE A 401 33.68 5.95 5.10
N PRO A 402 34.85 6.55 4.82
CA PRO A 402 35.19 7.86 5.34
C PRO A 402 34.12 8.90 4.95
N GLY A 403 33.61 9.63 5.94
CA GLY A 403 32.58 10.64 5.73
C GLY A 403 31.19 10.10 5.35
N TYR A 404 30.89 8.82 5.63
CA TYR A 404 29.59 8.18 5.33
C TYR A 404 28.37 9.02 5.71
N LEU A 405 28.41 9.67 6.88
CA LEU A 405 27.29 10.45 7.40
C LEU A 405 27.33 11.95 7.04
N THR A 406 28.40 12.44 6.41
CA THR A 406 28.62 13.90 6.22
C THR A 406 28.85 14.30 4.78
N ASN A 407 29.75 13.63 4.07
CA ASN A 407 30.27 14.09 2.77
C ASN A 407 29.93 13.13 1.62
N ASN A 408 29.41 11.94 1.93
CA ASN A 408 29.17 10.90 0.96
C ASN A 408 27.67 10.73 0.69
N SER A 409 26.98 11.79 0.25
CA SER A 409 25.53 11.76 0.00
C SER A 409 25.12 10.78 -1.10
N GLN A 410 26.06 10.36 -1.95
CA GLN A 410 25.82 9.48 -3.09
C GLN A 410 25.50 8.04 -2.67
N ILE A 411 26.15 7.51 -1.62
CA ILE A 411 25.77 6.18 -1.10
C ILE A 411 24.36 6.21 -0.50
N VAL A 412 23.96 7.34 0.10
CA VAL A 412 22.60 7.50 0.64
C VAL A 412 21.58 7.55 -0.51
N GLN A 413 21.86 8.30 -1.57
CA GLN A 413 21.01 8.33 -2.77
C GLN A 413 20.89 6.94 -3.41
N ARG A 414 22.01 6.25 -3.62
CA ARG A 414 22.01 4.91 -4.22
C ARG A 414 21.33 3.88 -3.33
N LEU A 415 21.47 4.01 -2.01
CA LEU A 415 20.72 3.22 -1.03
C LEU A 415 19.21 3.51 -1.12
N GLN A 416 18.80 4.78 -1.28
CA GLN A 416 17.40 5.16 -1.46
C GLN A 416 16.83 4.60 -2.76
N GLU A 417 17.57 4.64 -3.88
CA GLU A 417 17.16 3.98 -5.14
C GLU A 417 16.93 2.48 -4.95
N ARG A 418 17.85 1.81 -4.22
CA ARG A 418 17.68 0.39 -3.91
C ARG A 418 16.50 0.15 -2.98
N MET A 419 16.32 1.01 -1.97
CA MET A 419 15.22 0.92 -1.03
C MET A 419 13.87 1.13 -1.72
N ASN A 420 13.76 2.09 -2.64
CA ASN A 420 12.56 2.28 -3.47
C ASN A 420 12.19 1.02 -4.24
N LYS A 421 13.18 0.33 -4.84
CA LYS A 421 12.94 -0.94 -5.52
C LYS A 421 12.40 -2.01 -4.56
N ASP A 422 13.04 -2.17 -3.41
CA ASP A 422 12.62 -3.16 -2.42
C ASP A 422 11.23 -2.80 -1.81
N ILE A 423 10.91 -1.51 -1.70
CA ILE A 423 9.58 -1.00 -1.29
C ILE A 423 8.52 -1.34 -2.33
N HIS A 424 8.75 -1.03 -3.61
CA HIS A 424 7.85 -1.38 -4.71
C HIS A 424 7.58 -2.88 -4.76
N GLU A 425 8.63 -3.70 -4.70
CA GLU A 425 8.49 -5.17 -4.63
C GLU A 425 7.69 -5.64 -3.41
N SER A 426 7.80 -4.92 -2.28
CA SER A 426 7.03 -5.23 -1.07
C SER A 426 5.57 -4.81 -1.19
N ILE A 427 5.31 -3.63 -1.76
CA ILE A 427 3.96 -3.11 -2.03
C ILE A 427 3.21 -4.08 -2.95
N ASP A 428 3.83 -4.54 -4.04
CA ASP A 428 3.22 -5.51 -4.96
C ASP A 428 2.81 -6.80 -4.24
N ARG A 429 3.71 -7.35 -3.40
CA ARG A 429 3.39 -8.53 -2.59
C ARG A 429 2.23 -8.28 -1.63
N PHE A 430 2.18 -7.11 -1.01
CA PHE A 430 1.08 -6.75 -0.10
C PHE A 430 -0.24 -6.57 -0.84
N ILE A 431 -0.21 -6.00 -2.04
CA ILE A 431 -1.36 -5.89 -2.94
C ILE A 431 -1.88 -7.29 -3.28
N ASP A 432 -1.02 -8.21 -3.71
CA ASP A 432 -1.39 -9.58 -4.05
C ASP A 432 -2.01 -10.31 -2.86
N ILE A 433 -1.40 -10.20 -1.68
CA ILE A 433 -1.92 -10.81 -0.45
C ILE A 433 -3.29 -10.22 -0.13
N GLN A 434 -3.43 -8.90 -0.10
CA GLN A 434 -4.69 -8.26 0.27
C GLN A 434 -5.79 -8.57 -0.74
N ASN A 435 -5.53 -8.43 -2.04
CA ASN A 435 -6.50 -8.69 -3.10
C ASN A 435 -6.99 -10.15 -3.07
N ASN A 436 -6.11 -11.10 -2.77
CA ASN A 436 -6.52 -12.50 -2.64
C ASN A 436 -7.34 -12.75 -1.36
N LEU A 437 -7.00 -12.12 -0.24
CA LEU A 437 -7.80 -12.24 1.00
C LEU A 437 -9.16 -11.56 0.87
N LEU A 438 -9.26 -10.41 0.20
CA LEU A 438 -10.52 -9.71 -0.04
C LEU A 438 -11.51 -10.53 -0.87
N LYS A 439 -11.03 -11.41 -1.76
CA LYS A 439 -11.88 -12.35 -2.53
C LYS A 439 -12.51 -13.44 -1.68
N LEU A 440 -11.97 -13.69 -0.48
CA LEU A 440 -12.50 -14.70 0.44
C LEU A 440 -13.61 -14.13 1.34
N LEU A 441 -13.84 -12.82 1.32
CA LEU A 441 -14.88 -12.17 2.12
C LEU A 441 -16.24 -12.31 1.44
N THR A 442 -17.23 -12.76 2.21
CA THR A 442 -18.63 -12.78 1.80
C THR A 442 -19.33 -11.46 2.09
N ASP A 443 -20.39 -11.15 1.33
CA ASP A 443 -21.21 -9.96 1.61
C ASP A 443 -21.76 -9.96 3.04
N GLU A 444 -22.12 -11.14 3.56
CA GLU A 444 -22.61 -11.29 4.94
C GLU A 444 -21.56 -10.87 5.98
N GLU A 445 -20.31 -11.29 5.83
CA GLU A 445 -19.22 -10.88 6.71
C GLU A 445 -18.99 -9.37 6.67
N LEU A 446 -19.02 -8.78 5.47
CA LEU A 446 -18.89 -7.33 5.27
C LEU A 446 -20.02 -6.56 5.96
N ILE A 447 -21.25 -7.04 5.85
CA ILE A 447 -22.45 -6.48 6.49
C ILE A 447 -22.39 -6.56 8.03
N HIS A 448 -21.64 -7.53 8.57
CA HIS A 448 -21.48 -7.72 10.01
C HIS A 448 -20.25 -6.99 10.57
N PHE A 449 -19.33 -6.56 9.72
CA PHE A 449 -18.08 -5.92 10.09
C PHE A 449 -18.25 -4.66 10.97
N SER A 450 -19.24 -3.82 10.66
CA SER A 450 -19.44 -2.56 11.38
C SER A 450 -20.38 -2.63 12.58
N LYS A 451 -20.98 -3.80 12.88
CA LYS A 451 -21.66 -4.02 14.17
C LYS A 451 -20.63 -3.87 15.28
#